data_AF-A6MZH7-F1
#
_entry.id   AF-A6MZH7-F1
#
_cell.length_a   1.000
_cell.length_b   1.000
_cell.length_c   1.000
_cell.angle_alpha   90.00
_cell.angle_beta   90.00
_cell.angle_gamma   90.00
#
_symmetry.space_group_name_H-M   'P 1'
#
loop_
_entity.id
_entity.type
_entity.pdbx_description
1 polymer ?
#
loop_
_entity_poly.entity_id
_entity_poly.type
_entity_poly.pdbx_seq_one_letter_code
_entity_poly.pdbx_strand_id
1 'polypeptide(L)'
;AAKVIQRPWYAIWKSKRLMNIVTEIAGRMDWDYDGLHVIRGWKAQNKQMYPNLDADTSPEALVDKVPKLIKQPMRNLYIATNEPFYNYFDKLRSYFHVHLLDDYKELWSNTSEWYNETTTLSGGRPVPFDAYMRVIVDTEVFYRAKTQVETFNNLTRDCKDGINTCNL
;
A
#
# COMPACT_ATOMS: atom_id res chain seq x y z
N ALA A 1 20.48 -33.72 0.21
CA ALA A 1 20.42 -32.24 0.31
C ALA A 1 19.24 -31.75 -0.52
N ALA A 2 18.24 -31.12 0.12
CA ALA A 2 17.11 -30.56 -0.61
C ALA A 2 17.62 -29.37 -1.45
N LYS A 3 17.48 -29.46 -2.77
CA LYS A 3 17.71 -28.31 -3.66
C LYS A 3 16.70 -27.24 -3.26
N VAL A 4 17.18 -26.19 -2.59
CA VAL A 4 16.42 -24.96 -2.39
C VAL A 4 16.02 -24.48 -3.78
N ILE A 5 14.72 -24.57 -4.10
CA ILE A 5 14.19 -24.03 -5.34
C ILE A 5 14.44 -22.52 -5.28
N GLN A 6 15.44 -22.04 -5.98
CA GLN A 6 15.60 -20.61 -6.21
C GLN A 6 14.45 -20.20 -7.13
N ARG A 7 13.36 -19.71 -6.54
CA ARG A 7 12.24 -19.16 -7.30
C ARG A 7 12.79 -17.97 -8.09
N PRO A 8 12.76 -18.00 -9.44
CA PRO A 8 13.17 -16.86 -10.24
C PRO A 8 12.11 -15.78 -10.05
N TRP A 9 12.30 -14.92 -9.06
CA TRP A 9 11.38 -13.81 -8.79
C TRP A 9 11.21 -12.90 -10.02
N TYR A 10 12.19 -12.88 -10.92
CA TYR A 10 12.15 -12.22 -12.23
C TYR A 10 11.25 -12.89 -13.28
N ALA A 11 10.84 -14.15 -13.07
CA ALA A 11 9.99 -14.91 -14.00
C ALA A 11 8.55 -15.07 -13.50
N ILE A 12 8.22 -14.59 -12.29
CA ILE A 12 6.84 -14.54 -11.81
C ILE A 12 6.22 -13.25 -12.33
N TRP A 13 5.57 -13.34 -13.49
CA TRP A 13 4.77 -12.25 -14.01
C TRP A 13 3.54 -12.06 -13.12
N LYS A 14 3.39 -10.85 -12.59
CA LYS A 14 2.16 -10.49 -11.87
C LYS A 14 0.98 -10.60 -12.84
N SER A 15 -0.17 -11.06 -12.33
CA SER A 15 -1.37 -11.26 -13.15
C SER A 15 -1.67 -9.99 -13.94
N LYS A 16 -1.82 -10.09 -15.27
CA LYS A 16 -2.23 -8.97 -16.13
C LYS A 16 -3.46 -8.25 -15.57
N ARG A 17 -4.40 -9.00 -14.99
CA ARG A 17 -5.65 -8.48 -14.42
C ARG A 17 -5.43 -7.61 -13.20
N LEU A 18 -4.49 -7.99 -12.33
CA LEU A 18 -4.10 -7.16 -11.20
C LEU A 18 -3.36 -5.90 -11.69
N MET A 19 -2.52 -6.03 -12.72
CA MET A 19 -1.85 -4.88 -13.32
C MET A 19 -2.83 -3.92 -14.01
N ASN A 20 -3.94 -4.41 -14.58
CA ASN A 20 -4.99 -3.55 -15.12
C ASN A 20 -5.60 -2.67 -14.03
N ILE A 21 -5.91 -3.25 -12.85
CA ILE A 21 -6.40 -2.48 -11.70
C ILE A 21 -5.36 -1.42 -11.28
N VAL A 22 -4.08 -1.79 -11.19
CA VAL A 22 -2.99 -0.85 -10.85
C VAL A 22 -2.92 0.31 -11.85
N THR A 23 -2.95 0.01 -13.14
CA THR A 23 -2.94 1.01 -14.23
C THR A 23 -4.14 1.95 -14.15
N GLU A 24 -5.33 1.41 -13.86
CA GLU A 24 -6.55 2.19 -13.71
C GLU A 24 -6.49 3.13 -12.50
N ILE A 25 -6.02 2.64 -11.34
CA ILE A 25 -5.83 3.46 -10.13
C ILE A 25 -4.82 4.58 -10.39
N ALA A 26 -3.65 4.24 -10.94
CA ALA A 26 -2.62 5.23 -11.28
C ALA A 26 -3.12 6.25 -12.32
N GLY A 27 -3.92 5.79 -13.30
CA GLY A 27 -4.53 6.62 -14.32
C GLY A 27 -5.53 7.63 -13.77
N ARG A 28 -6.32 7.26 -12.76
CA ARG A 28 -7.24 8.18 -12.07
C ARG A 28 -6.54 9.23 -11.21
N MET A 29 -5.24 9.03 -10.93
CA MET A 29 -4.36 10.02 -10.32
C MET A 29 -3.44 10.69 -11.35
N ASP A 30 -3.81 10.64 -12.64
CA ASP A 30 -3.09 11.24 -13.78
C ASP A 30 -1.64 10.77 -13.95
N TRP A 31 -1.28 9.62 -13.37
CA TRP A 31 0.12 9.18 -13.26
C TRP A 31 1.04 10.21 -12.58
N ASP A 32 0.46 11.18 -11.87
CA ASP A 32 1.15 12.26 -11.19
C ASP A 32 0.76 12.28 -9.71
N TYR A 33 1.32 11.34 -8.97
CA TYR A 33 1.05 11.19 -7.54
C TYR A 33 2.30 10.80 -6.76
N ASP A 34 2.24 11.04 -5.46
CA ASP A 34 3.21 10.58 -4.48
C ASP A 34 2.64 9.42 -3.68
N GLY A 35 3.52 8.59 -3.15
CA GLY A 35 3.19 7.34 -2.47
C GLY A 35 3.58 7.43 -1.00
N LEU A 36 2.67 7.03 -0.13
CA LEU A 36 2.89 6.91 1.29
C LEU A 36 2.57 5.48 1.72
N HIS A 37 3.59 4.76 2.20
CA HIS A 37 3.44 3.38 2.67
C HIS A 37 3.49 3.34 4.20
N VAL A 38 2.32 3.11 4.82
CA VAL A 38 2.12 3.11 6.28
C VAL A 38 1.80 1.71 6.78
N ILE A 39 2.77 1.10 7.46
CA ILE A 39 2.62 -0.20 8.11
C ILE A 39 2.31 0.03 9.60
N ARG A 40 1.13 -0.41 10.02
CA ARG A 40 0.68 -0.43 11.40
C ARG A 40 0.18 -1.84 11.73
N GLY A 41 -1.13 -2.04 11.82
CA GLY A 41 -1.74 -3.33 12.16
C GLY A 41 -1.17 -3.89 13.47
N TRP A 42 -0.85 -5.18 13.50
CA TRP A 42 -0.29 -5.83 14.69
C TRP A 42 1.06 -5.23 15.15
N LYS A 43 1.86 -4.67 14.23
CA LYS A 43 3.17 -4.10 14.57
C LYS A 43 3.03 -2.87 15.47
N ALA A 44 2.03 -2.03 15.22
CA ALA A 44 1.76 -0.86 16.06
C ALA A 44 1.33 -1.24 17.49
N GLN A 45 0.72 -2.42 17.67
CA GLN A 45 0.32 -2.91 18.99
C GLN A 45 1.50 -3.53 19.76
N ASN A 46 2.51 -4.06 19.05
CA ASN A 46 3.66 -4.72 19.66
C ASN A 46 4.79 -3.74 20.00
N LYS A 47 4.61 -3.00 21.11
CA LYS A 47 5.61 -2.04 21.63
C LYS A 47 6.92 -2.67 22.08
N GLN A 48 6.95 -3.98 22.33
CA GLN A 48 8.19 -4.68 22.69
C GLN A 48 9.12 -4.82 21.47
N MET A 49 8.55 -4.99 20.28
CA MET A 49 9.30 -5.16 19.04
C MET A 49 9.41 -3.87 18.23
N TYR A 50 8.44 -2.96 18.39
CA TYR A 50 8.32 -1.69 17.68
C TYR A 50 7.95 -0.57 18.67
N PRO A 51 8.92 -0.06 19.46
CA PRO A 51 8.65 0.88 20.54
C PRO A 51 8.15 2.25 20.06
N ASN A 52 8.51 2.68 18.84
CA ASN A 52 8.20 4.02 18.33
C ASN A 52 7.11 4.02 17.25
N LEU A 53 6.89 2.90 16.56
CA LEU A 53 6.06 2.80 15.36
C LEU A 53 4.67 3.41 15.50
N ASP A 54 3.96 3.11 16.59
CA ASP A 54 2.60 3.60 16.85
C ASP A 54 2.55 5.13 16.94
N ALA A 55 3.46 5.71 17.73
CA ALA A 55 3.56 7.15 17.93
C ALA A 55 4.05 7.86 16.66
N ASP A 56 5.07 7.30 16.00
CA ASP A 56 5.70 7.87 14.81
C ASP A 56 4.79 7.90 13.58
N THR A 57 3.80 7.00 13.54
CA THR A 57 2.79 6.91 12.48
C THR A 57 1.39 7.28 12.98
N SER A 58 1.30 8.02 14.09
CA SER A 58 0.05 8.66 14.55
C SER A 58 -0.47 9.67 13.53
N PRO A 59 -1.78 9.97 13.47
CA PRO A 59 -2.31 10.96 12.51
C PRO A 59 -1.63 12.32 12.64
N GLU A 60 -1.31 12.74 13.88
CA GLU A 60 -0.58 13.97 14.18
C GLU A 60 0.87 13.92 13.66
N ALA A 61 1.58 12.82 13.90
CA ALA A 61 2.96 12.68 13.44
C ALA A 61 3.05 12.61 11.91
N LEU A 62 2.08 11.98 11.25
CA LEU A 62 2.02 11.95 9.78
C LEU A 62 1.80 13.36 9.21
N VAL A 63 0.91 14.15 9.79
CA VAL A 63 0.69 15.55 9.37
C VAL A 63 1.94 16.41 9.57
N ASP A 64 2.73 16.16 10.62
CA ASP A 64 3.97 16.91 10.83
C ASP A 64 5.08 16.49 9.83
N LYS A 65 5.20 15.19 9.52
CA LYS A 65 6.31 14.65 8.71
C LYS A 65 6.04 14.66 7.21
N VAL A 66 4.87 14.20 6.76
CA VAL A 66 4.58 13.94 5.34
C VAL A 66 4.66 15.21 4.48
N PRO A 67 4.08 16.37 4.86
CA PRO A 67 4.23 17.61 4.10
C PRO A 67 5.66 18.15 4.00
N LYS A 68 6.54 17.80 4.95
CA LYS A 68 7.96 18.18 4.89
C LYS A 68 8.73 17.32 3.88
N LEU A 69 8.31 16.06 3.72
CA LEU A 69 8.91 15.11 2.78
C LEU A 69 8.37 15.30 1.36
N ILE A 70 7.06 15.51 1.22
CA ILE A 70 6.37 15.77 -0.04
C ILE A 70 6.13 17.27 -0.16
N LYS A 71 7.10 17.96 -0.78
CA LYS A 71 7.23 19.43 -0.73
C LYS A 71 6.12 20.23 -1.43
N GLN A 72 5.32 19.58 -2.27
CA GLN A 72 4.30 20.24 -3.07
C GLN A 72 2.91 19.99 -2.46
N PRO A 73 2.15 21.05 -2.13
CA PRO A 73 0.82 20.90 -1.55
C PRO A 73 -0.22 20.46 -2.60
N MET A 74 -1.32 19.89 -2.11
CA MET A 74 -2.51 19.51 -2.90
C MET A 74 -2.22 18.53 -4.06
N ARG A 75 -1.18 17.72 -3.93
CA ARG A 75 -0.93 16.61 -4.86
C ARG A 75 -1.78 15.39 -4.53
N ASN A 76 -1.97 14.54 -5.53
CA ASN A 76 -2.49 13.19 -5.31
C ASN A 76 -1.52 12.42 -4.42
N LEU A 77 -2.02 11.90 -3.31
CA LEU A 77 -1.27 11.08 -2.36
C LEU A 77 -1.95 9.73 -2.23
N TYR A 78 -1.31 8.69 -2.78
CA TYR A 78 -1.77 7.33 -2.60
C TYR A 78 -1.20 6.73 -1.32
N ILE A 79 -2.08 6.21 -0.45
CA ILE A 79 -1.69 5.60 0.82
C ILE A 79 -1.86 4.09 0.74
N ALA A 80 -0.74 3.37 0.69
CA ALA A 80 -0.69 1.92 0.84
C ALA A 80 -0.59 1.58 2.33
N THR A 81 -1.58 0.88 2.89
CA THR A 81 -1.63 0.65 4.34
C THR A 81 -2.37 -0.62 4.75
N ASN A 82 -2.00 -1.15 5.91
CA ASN A 82 -2.73 -2.20 6.61
C ASN A 82 -3.46 -1.67 7.87
N GLU A 83 -3.61 -0.35 8.00
CA GLU A 83 -4.39 0.29 9.05
C GLU A 83 -5.90 0.02 8.84
N PRO A 84 -6.61 -0.61 9.79
CA PRO A 84 -8.02 -0.98 9.63
C PRO A 84 -8.98 0.21 9.59
N PHE A 85 -8.63 1.36 10.18
CA PHE A 85 -9.51 2.51 10.23
C PHE A 85 -9.35 3.40 8.99
N TYR A 86 -10.37 3.44 8.12
CA TYR A 86 -10.34 4.26 6.89
C TYR A 86 -10.07 5.76 7.17
N ASN A 87 -10.72 6.32 8.20
CA ASN A 87 -10.60 7.74 8.58
C ASN A 87 -9.26 8.10 9.26
N TYR A 88 -8.35 7.13 9.44
CA TYR A 88 -7.09 7.35 10.15
C TYR A 88 -6.22 8.44 9.50
N PHE A 89 -6.34 8.60 8.17
CA PHE A 89 -5.56 9.55 7.39
C PHE A 89 -6.29 10.86 7.07
N ASP A 90 -7.48 11.10 7.63
CA ASP A 90 -8.29 12.26 7.28
C ASP A 90 -7.59 13.59 7.54
N LYS A 91 -6.71 13.66 8.54
CA LYS A 91 -5.93 14.87 8.81
C LYS A 91 -4.95 15.23 7.68
N LEU A 92 -4.55 14.29 6.82
CA LEU A 92 -3.73 14.57 5.65
C LEU A 92 -4.54 15.19 4.50
N ARG A 93 -5.88 15.07 4.52
CA ARG A 93 -6.75 15.60 3.46
C ARG A 93 -6.73 17.13 3.38
N SER A 94 -6.31 17.83 4.43
CA SER A 94 -6.08 19.29 4.37
C SER A 94 -4.81 19.68 3.62
N TYR A 95 -3.94 18.73 3.30
CA TYR A 95 -2.65 18.95 2.63
C TYR A 95 -2.56 18.28 1.26
N PHE A 96 -3.30 17.18 1.05
CA PHE A 96 -3.23 16.33 -0.14
C PHE A 96 -4.60 15.82 -0.58
N HIS A 97 -4.70 15.45 -1.85
CA HIS A 97 -5.79 14.61 -2.33
C HIS A 97 -5.48 13.15 -1.99
N VAL A 98 -5.95 12.72 -0.82
CA VAL A 98 -5.68 11.38 -0.28
C VAL A 98 -6.54 10.32 -0.97
N HIS A 99 -5.87 9.30 -1.50
CA HIS A 99 -6.47 8.10 -2.10
C HIS A 99 -6.02 6.86 -1.33
N LEU A 100 -6.97 6.01 -0.98
CA LEU A 100 -6.78 4.70 -0.36
C LEU A 100 -7.21 3.61 -1.34
N LEU A 101 -6.72 2.38 -1.17
CA LEU A 101 -7.15 1.27 -2.02
C LEU A 101 -8.68 1.15 -2.07
N ASP A 102 -9.35 1.22 -0.92
CA ASP A 102 -10.81 1.04 -0.85
C ASP A 102 -11.62 2.13 -1.58
N ASP A 103 -11.00 3.25 -1.96
CA ASP A 103 -11.64 4.29 -2.81
C ASP A 103 -11.90 3.80 -4.24
N TYR A 104 -11.27 2.68 -4.64
CA TYR A 104 -11.37 2.08 -5.97
C TYR A 104 -12.03 0.70 -5.93
N LYS A 105 -12.79 0.39 -4.88
CA LYS A 105 -13.39 -0.94 -4.65
C LYS A 105 -14.26 -1.42 -5.80
N GLU A 106 -14.84 -0.51 -6.57
CA GLU A 106 -15.61 -0.83 -7.76
C GLU A 106 -14.80 -1.60 -8.81
N LEU A 107 -13.47 -1.45 -8.86
CA LEU A 107 -12.59 -2.16 -9.80
C LEU A 107 -12.54 -3.68 -9.57
N TRP A 108 -12.89 -4.15 -8.38
CA TRP A 108 -13.01 -5.58 -8.05
C TRP A 108 -14.36 -5.93 -7.41
N SER A 109 -15.36 -5.07 -7.60
CA SER A 109 -16.74 -5.35 -7.22
C SER A 109 -17.36 -6.46 -8.06
N ASN A 110 -18.52 -6.96 -7.65
CA ASN A 110 -19.29 -7.97 -8.40
C ASN A 110 -19.75 -7.50 -9.81
N THR A 111 -19.70 -6.20 -10.09
CA THR A 111 -20.02 -5.63 -11.41
C THR A 111 -18.78 -5.29 -12.22
N SER A 112 -17.58 -5.63 -11.75
CA SER A 112 -16.33 -5.20 -12.37
C SER A 112 -15.82 -6.14 -13.45
N GLU A 113 -14.93 -5.63 -14.30
CA GLU A 113 -14.21 -6.45 -15.28
C GLU A 113 -13.41 -7.57 -14.60
N TRP A 114 -12.76 -7.26 -13.47
CA TRP A 114 -12.07 -8.27 -12.65
C TRP A 114 -13.00 -9.44 -12.29
N TYR A 115 -14.21 -9.16 -11.79
CA TYR A 115 -15.15 -10.21 -11.42
C TYR A 115 -15.57 -11.05 -12.63
N ASN A 116 -15.93 -10.39 -13.73
CA ASN A 116 -16.37 -11.07 -14.96
C ASN A 116 -15.28 -11.97 -15.54
N GLU A 117 -14.07 -11.46 -15.67
CA GLU A 117 -12.96 -12.22 -16.25
C GLU A 117 -12.51 -13.37 -15.35
N THR A 118 -12.36 -13.13 -14.04
CA THR A 118 -11.89 -14.16 -13.11
C THR A 118 -12.93 -15.27 -12.89
N THR A 119 -14.22 -14.92 -12.89
CA THR A 119 -15.31 -15.91 -12.83
C THR A 119 -15.31 -16.80 -14.06
N THR A 120 -15.14 -16.20 -15.24
CA THR A 120 -15.06 -16.95 -16.52
C THR A 120 -13.89 -17.93 -16.51
N LEU A 121 -12.70 -17.47 -16.10
CA LEU A 121 -11.51 -18.31 -16.03
C LEU A 121 -11.59 -19.41 -14.97
N SER A 122 -12.37 -19.20 -13.92
CA SER A 122 -12.50 -20.13 -12.81
C SER A 122 -13.70 -21.08 -12.98
N GLY A 123 -14.18 -21.26 -14.21
CA GLY A 123 -15.27 -22.18 -14.53
C GLY A 123 -16.60 -21.76 -13.89
N GLY A 124 -16.89 -20.46 -13.86
CA GLY A 124 -18.11 -19.91 -13.28
C GLY A 124 -18.03 -19.64 -11.78
N ARG A 125 -16.86 -19.82 -11.14
CA ARG A 125 -16.66 -19.56 -9.71
C ARG A 125 -16.04 -18.18 -9.49
N PRO A 126 -16.70 -17.25 -8.79
CA PRO A 126 -16.10 -15.95 -8.49
C PRO A 126 -14.83 -16.07 -7.66
N VAL A 127 -13.82 -15.28 -8.02
CA VAL A 127 -12.57 -15.18 -7.24
C VAL A 127 -12.65 -13.93 -6.36
N PRO A 128 -12.63 -14.09 -5.03
CA PRO A 128 -12.66 -12.94 -4.13
C PRO A 128 -11.37 -12.12 -4.26
N PHE A 129 -11.51 -10.80 -4.22
CA PHE A 129 -10.37 -9.90 -4.12
C PHE A 129 -9.90 -9.85 -2.66
N ASP A 130 -9.05 -10.82 -2.32
CA ASP A 130 -8.63 -11.08 -0.94
C ASP A 130 -7.48 -10.16 -0.48
N ALA A 131 -7.05 -10.36 0.77
CA ALA A 131 -5.96 -9.58 1.36
C ALA A 131 -4.63 -9.71 0.59
N TYR A 132 -4.37 -10.86 -0.03
CA TYR A 132 -3.15 -11.06 -0.81
C TYR A 132 -3.17 -10.20 -2.08
N MET A 133 -4.30 -10.19 -2.78
CA MET A 133 -4.48 -9.36 -3.98
C MET A 133 -4.43 -7.87 -3.65
N ARG A 134 -5.05 -7.45 -2.54
CA ARG A 134 -4.99 -6.06 -2.04
C ARG A 134 -3.55 -5.61 -1.82
N VAL A 135 -2.75 -6.41 -1.10
CA VAL A 135 -1.32 -6.10 -0.86
C VAL A 135 -0.53 -5.98 -2.17
N ILE A 136 -0.80 -6.84 -3.16
CA ILE A 136 -0.13 -6.74 -4.47
C ILE A 136 -0.47 -5.42 -5.15
N VAL A 137 -1.76 -5.05 -5.19
CA VAL A 137 -2.17 -3.80 -5.85
C VAL A 137 -1.63 -2.58 -5.11
N ASP A 138 -1.78 -2.53 -3.78
CA ASP A 138 -1.22 -1.46 -2.94
C ASP A 138 0.28 -1.25 -3.21
N THR A 139 1.04 -2.34 -3.19
CA THR A 139 2.50 -2.32 -3.40
C THR A 139 2.85 -1.79 -4.80
N GLU A 140 2.09 -2.22 -5.81
CA GLU A 140 2.36 -1.87 -7.20
C GLU A 140 1.96 -0.43 -7.55
N VAL A 141 0.85 0.06 -7.00
CA VAL A 141 0.47 1.47 -7.13
C VAL A 141 1.50 2.33 -6.40
N PHE A 142 1.92 1.95 -5.19
CA PHE A 142 2.96 2.67 -4.45
C PHE A 142 4.29 2.76 -5.21
N TYR A 143 4.78 1.66 -5.79
CA TYR A 143 6.07 1.68 -6.52
C TYR A 143 6.06 2.51 -7.80
N ARG A 144 4.89 2.86 -8.33
CA ARG A 144 4.74 3.74 -9.49
C ARG A 144 4.68 5.23 -9.11
N ALA A 145 4.62 5.56 -7.82
CA ALA A 145 4.61 6.94 -7.35
C ALA A 145 5.94 7.66 -7.61
N LYS A 146 5.89 8.98 -7.80
CA LYS A 146 7.07 9.83 -8.06
C LYS A 146 7.97 9.94 -6.83
N THR A 147 7.37 10.24 -5.68
CA THR A 147 8.05 10.21 -4.38
C THR A 147 7.50 9.06 -3.57
N GLN A 148 8.40 8.29 -2.94
CA GLN A 148 8.04 7.15 -2.10
C GLN A 148 8.46 7.44 -0.67
N VAL A 149 7.47 7.58 0.22
CA VAL A 149 7.67 7.76 1.66
C VAL A 149 7.25 6.48 2.36
N GLU A 150 8.20 5.83 3.04
CA GLU A 150 7.96 4.54 3.69
C GLU A 150 8.08 4.62 5.21
N THR A 151 7.32 3.76 5.88
CA THR A 151 7.31 3.64 7.34
C THR A 151 8.71 3.48 7.94
N PHE A 152 9.40 2.41 7.59
CA PHE A 152 10.67 2.02 8.20
C PHE A 152 11.91 2.68 7.58
N ASN A 153 11.69 3.65 6.69
CA ASN A 153 12.77 4.43 6.06
C ASN A 153 12.67 5.92 6.44
N ASN A 154 11.46 6.48 6.40
CA ASN A 154 11.25 7.92 6.53
C ASN A 154 10.42 8.30 7.76
N LEU A 155 9.50 7.44 8.21
CA LEU A 155 8.51 7.82 9.23
C LEU A 155 8.91 7.41 10.64
N THR A 156 9.57 6.26 10.83
CA THR A 156 9.99 5.78 12.15
C THR A 156 11.47 5.36 12.16
N ARG A 157 12.05 5.35 13.36
CA ARG A 157 13.38 4.81 13.63
C ARG A 157 13.37 3.31 13.95
N ASP A 158 12.20 2.71 14.10
CA ASP A 158 12.10 1.26 14.30
C ASP A 158 12.54 0.51 13.04
N CYS A 159 13.15 -0.67 13.22
CA CYS A 159 13.56 -1.51 12.12
C CYS A 159 12.38 -2.34 11.63
N LYS A 160 12.30 -2.59 10.32
CA LYS A 160 11.20 -3.36 9.70
C LYS A 160 10.99 -4.73 10.36
N ASP A 161 12.07 -5.42 10.73
CA ASP A 161 12.05 -6.77 11.29
C ASP A 161 12.23 -6.79 12.82
N GLY A 162 12.09 -5.63 13.49
CA GLY A 162 12.06 -5.50 14.94
C GLY A 162 13.36 -4.94 15.56
N ILE A 163 13.37 -4.80 16.89
CA ILE A 163 14.55 -4.30 17.62
C ILE A 163 15.81 -5.10 17.25
N ASN A 164 16.93 -4.40 17.03
CA ASN A 164 18.25 -4.94 16.68
C ASN A 164 18.36 -5.59 15.29
N THR A 165 17.43 -5.32 14.36
CA THR A 165 17.51 -5.86 12.98
C THR A 165 17.78 -4.83 11.90
N CYS A 166 18.06 -3.57 12.25
CA CYS A 166 18.41 -2.55 11.26
C CYS A 166 19.78 -2.90 10.67
N ASN A 167 19.82 -3.26 9.40
CA ASN A 167 21.07 -3.31 8.65
C ASN A 167 21.37 -1.89 8.17
N LEU A 168 22.42 -1.29 8.74
CA LEU A 168 22.97 -0.01 8.30
C LEU A 168 23.65 -0.14 6.92
#